data_AF-A0A1H6RSC5-F1
#
_entry.id   AF-A0A1H6RSC5-F1
#
_cell.length_a   1.000
_cell.length_b   1.000
_cell.length_c   1.000
_cell.angle_alpha   90.00
_cell.angle_beta   90.00
_cell.angle_gamma   90.00
#
_symmetry.space_group_name_H-M   'P 1'
#
loop_
_entity.id
_entity.type
_entity.pdbx_description
1 polymer ?
#
loop_
_entity_poly.entity_id
_entity_poly.type
_entity_poly.pdbx_seq_one_letter_code
_entity_poly.pdbx_strand_id
1 'polypeptide(L)'
;MLILLLITGICLTLVITSLLLLRPATQPFAPSASFDIYQIENKLVYYTENDGRKSLIPDAHARTFQILTAGSVGQPDASLYARDFDQVYFRGKSIPGANPVHFQILGPDLGRDDRHVFKAHHLISADARNFKCLDEHLSKDSHRVYFDDQVISENAGHFRYIGKWQKTSFYKDQSKVFVNGKGYRVADIDTFDYAGNGIFTDRYQVYKFHGDGFQSNSGQPVFRAMMQFQPVFG
;
A
#
# COMPACT_ATOMS: atom_id res chain seq x y z
N MET A 1 -69.03 -3.90 42.94
CA MET A 1 -68.54 -3.78 41.55
C MET A 1 -67.48 -2.70 41.34
N LEU A 2 -67.48 -1.59 42.09
CA LEU A 2 -66.51 -0.49 41.93
C LEU A 2 -65.06 -0.84 42.36
N ILE A 3 -64.88 -1.66 43.40
CA ILE A 3 -63.56 -2.02 43.95
C ILE A 3 -62.77 -2.96 43.02
N LEU A 4 -63.46 -3.87 42.32
CA LEU A 4 -62.81 -4.83 41.39
C LEU A 4 -62.31 -4.13 40.12
N LEU A 5 -62.99 -3.07 39.66
CA LEU A 5 -62.57 -2.25 38.52
C LEU A 5 -61.36 -1.34 38.83
N LEU A 6 -61.24 -0.88 40.08
CA LEU A 6 -60.08 -0.09 40.54
C LEU A 6 -58.80 -0.94 40.63
N ILE A 7 -58.90 -2.17 41.12
CA ILE A 7 -57.75 -3.07 41.27
C ILE A 7 -57.22 -3.54 39.89
N THR A 8 -58.12 -3.84 38.94
CA THR A 8 -57.70 -4.22 37.58
C THR A 8 -57.08 -3.06 36.81
N GLY A 9 -57.58 -1.83 36.99
CA GLY A 9 -56.99 -0.63 36.42
C GLY A 9 -55.58 -0.34 36.95
N ILE A 10 -55.37 -0.46 38.26
CA ILE A 10 -54.05 -0.22 38.88
C ILE A 10 -53.04 -1.30 38.45
N CYS A 11 -53.43 -2.58 38.41
CA CYS A 11 -52.57 -3.65 37.89
C CYS A 11 -52.22 -3.47 36.41
N LEU A 12 -53.16 -3.03 35.57
CA LEU A 12 -52.90 -2.80 34.14
C LEU A 12 -51.91 -1.65 33.93
N THR A 13 -52.04 -0.56 34.69
CA THR A 13 -51.10 0.57 34.61
C THR A 13 -49.70 0.23 35.10
N LEU A 14 -49.56 -0.58 36.15
CA LEU A 14 -48.27 -1.05 36.66
C LEU A 14 -47.57 -2.04 35.70
N VAL A 15 -48.33 -2.88 35.00
CA VAL A 15 -47.77 -3.80 33.99
C VAL A 15 -47.31 -3.03 32.74
N ILE A 16 -48.05 -2.00 32.32
CA ILE A 16 -47.69 -1.16 31.16
C ILE A 16 -46.46 -0.28 31.47
N THR A 17 -46.36 0.29 32.67
CA THR A 17 -45.18 1.07 33.08
C THR A 17 -43.95 0.17 33.25
N SER A 18 -44.11 -1.05 33.75
CA SER A 18 -43.04 -2.06 33.81
C SER A 18 -42.57 -2.49 32.42
N LEU A 19 -43.48 -2.73 31.46
CA LEU A 19 -43.12 -3.07 30.08
C LEU A 19 -42.43 -1.92 29.31
N LEU A 20 -42.71 -0.67 29.67
CA LEU A 20 -42.05 0.50 29.08
C LEU A 20 -40.65 0.76 29.66
N LEU A 21 -40.41 0.37 30.92
CA LEU A 21 -39.11 0.47 31.59
C LEU A 21 -38.17 -0.71 31.30
N LEU A 22 -38.71 -1.83 30.81
CA LEU A 22 -37.98 -3.03 30.38
C LEU A 22 -37.64 -3.03 28.88
N ARG A 23 -37.62 -1.86 28.22
CA ARG A 23 -36.92 -1.78 26.93
C ARG A 23 -35.43 -1.93 27.22
N PRO A 24 -34.75 -3.00 26.74
CA PRO A 24 -33.31 -3.03 26.84
C PRO A 24 -32.80 -1.75 26.20
N ALA A 25 -31.92 -1.03 26.89
CA ALA A 25 -31.19 0.05 26.28
C ALA A 25 -30.41 -0.57 25.12
N THR A 26 -30.98 -0.55 23.92
CA THR A 26 -30.19 -0.65 22.71
C THR A 26 -29.33 0.59 22.74
N GLN A 27 -28.12 0.45 23.29
CA GLN A 27 -27.03 1.33 22.89
C GLN A 27 -27.12 1.41 21.37
N PRO A 28 -27.12 2.61 20.77
CA PRO A 28 -26.96 2.69 19.34
C PRO A 28 -25.64 1.98 19.05
N PHE A 29 -25.74 0.75 18.55
CA PHE A 29 -24.62 0.03 17.98
C PHE A 29 -24.33 0.80 16.70
N ALA A 30 -23.60 1.91 16.85
CA ALA A 30 -22.85 2.45 15.74
C ALA A 30 -22.00 1.27 15.29
N PRO A 31 -22.15 0.77 14.06
CA PRO A 31 -21.24 -0.24 13.57
C PRO A 31 -19.84 0.35 13.76
N SER A 32 -19.02 -0.28 14.61
CA SER A 32 -17.61 0.07 14.72
C SER A 32 -16.99 -0.37 13.41
N ALA A 33 -17.15 0.45 12.40
CA ALA A 33 -16.52 0.27 11.12
C ALA A 33 -15.02 0.43 11.42
N SER A 34 -14.32 -0.70 11.53
CA SER A 34 -12.92 -0.82 11.90
C SER A 34 -12.05 -0.36 10.73
N PHE A 35 -12.05 0.95 10.52
CA PHE A 35 -11.42 1.59 9.39
C PHE A 35 -10.65 2.82 9.86
N ASP A 36 -9.50 3.02 9.24
CA ASP A 36 -8.68 4.20 9.36
C ASP A 36 -9.49 5.39 8.79
N ILE A 37 -9.81 6.39 9.62
CA ILE A 37 -10.68 7.49 9.19
C ILE A 37 -10.12 8.86 9.55
N TYR A 38 -10.28 9.80 8.62
CA TYR A 38 -10.12 11.23 8.91
C TYR A 38 -11.47 11.82 9.35
N GLN A 39 -11.45 12.66 10.38
CA GLN A 39 -12.64 13.34 10.91
C GLN A 39 -12.35 14.82 11.15
N ILE A 40 -13.33 15.67 10.89
CA ILE A 40 -13.24 17.11 11.16
C ILE A 40 -14.24 17.45 12.27
N GLU A 41 -13.74 17.96 13.39
CA GLU A 41 -14.55 18.32 14.56
C GLU A 41 -14.11 19.69 15.07
N ASN A 42 -15.05 20.63 15.23
CA ASN A 42 -14.75 21.97 15.75
C ASN A 42 -13.59 22.68 15.04
N LYS A 43 -13.48 22.53 13.71
CA LYS A 43 -12.40 23.07 12.87
C LYS A 43 -11.02 22.45 13.12
N LEU A 44 -10.95 21.33 13.82
CA LEU A 44 -9.75 20.52 14.01
C LEU A 44 -9.89 19.24 13.19
N VAL A 45 -8.76 18.75 12.68
CA VAL A 45 -8.72 17.50 11.91
C VAL A 45 -8.11 16.40 12.77
N TYR A 46 -8.74 15.25 12.78
CA TYR A 46 -8.30 14.06 13.49
C TYR A 46 -8.12 12.89 12.54
N TYR A 47 -7.19 12.01 12.90
CA TYR A 47 -7.05 10.70 12.30
C TYR A 47 -7.28 9.65 13.37
N THR A 48 -8.18 8.71 13.11
CA THR A 48 -8.50 7.59 14.00
C THR A 48 -8.03 6.31 13.33
N GLU A 49 -7.15 5.59 14.01
CA GLU A 49 -6.65 4.31 13.50
C GLU A 49 -7.65 3.18 13.75
N ASN A 50 -7.45 2.06 13.06
CA ASN A 50 -8.26 0.85 13.23
C ASN A 50 -8.39 0.37 14.70
N ASP A 51 -7.42 0.67 15.56
CA ASP A 51 -7.45 0.33 16.99
C ASP A 51 -8.28 1.31 17.85
N GLY A 52 -8.87 2.33 17.22
CA GLY A 52 -9.66 3.38 17.86
C GLY A 52 -8.84 4.56 18.38
N ARG A 53 -7.51 4.54 18.24
CA ARG A 53 -6.66 5.65 18.66
C ARG A 53 -6.89 6.87 17.77
N LYS A 54 -7.48 7.90 18.36
CA LYS A 54 -7.73 9.19 17.73
C LYS A 54 -6.60 10.18 18.03
N SER A 55 -6.01 10.75 16.97
CA SER A 55 -4.89 11.69 17.04
C SER A 55 -5.24 12.99 16.33
N LEU A 56 -4.95 14.14 16.95
CA LEU A 56 -5.08 15.45 16.31
C LEU A 56 -3.99 15.62 15.24
N ILE A 57 -4.36 16.19 14.09
CA ILE A 57 -3.42 16.66 13.07
C ILE A 57 -3.31 18.18 13.23
N PRO A 58 -2.33 18.68 14.01
CA PRO A 58 -2.33 20.07 14.48
C PRO A 58 -2.22 21.10 13.35
N ASP A 59 -1.47 20.79 12.30
CA ASP A 59 -1.17 21.74 11.21
C ASP A 59 -2.12 21.60 10.01
N ALA A 60 -3.20 20.81 10.16
CA ALA A 60 -4.15 20.60 9.07
C ALA A 60 -5.19 21.71 8.98
N HIS A 61 -5.35 22.26 7.77
CA HIS A 61 -6.32 23.29 7.47
C HIS A 61 -7.71 22.67 7.23
N ALA A 62 -8.47 22.51 8.31
CA ALA A 62 -9.81 21.91 8.30
C ALA A 62 -10.76 22.48 7.23
N ARG A 63 -10.65 23.77 6.88
CA ARG A 63 -11.51 24.40 5.86
C ARG A 63 -11.28 23.84 4.45
N THR A 64 -10.07 23.42 4.14
CA THR A 64 -9.65 22.95 2.81
C THR A 64 -9.34 21.46 2.79
N PHE A 65 -9.52 20.78 3.93
CA PHE A 65 -9.16 19.39 4.09
C PHE A 65 -10.05 18.47 3.24
N GLN A 66 -9.42 17.59 2.47
CA GLN A 66 -10.05 16.68 1.54
C GLN A 66 -9.45 15.28 1.73
N ILE A 67 -10.32 14.31 2.01
CA ILE A 67 -9.94 12.90 1.99
C ILE A 67 -9.82 12.47 0.52
N LEU A 68 -8.69 11.91 0.14
CA LEU A 68 -8.41 11.53 -1.24
C LEU A 68 -8.73 10.05 -1.42
N THR A 69 -9.72 9.65 -2.22
CA THR A 69 -9.96 8.22 -2.47
C THR A 69 -9.31 7.77 -3.78
N ALA A 70 -8.72 6.58 -3.80
CA ALA A 70 -8.46 5.89 -5.06
C ALA A 70 -9.83 5.66 -5.72
N GLY A 71 -9.98 5.93 -7.02
CA GLY A 71 -11.27 6.06 -7.72
C GLY A 71 -12.16 4.80 -7.83
N SER A 72 -12.20 3.93 -6.83
CA SER A 72 -13.13 2.81 -6.72
C SER A 72 -14.53 3.33 -6.38
N VAL A 73 -15.32 3.62 -7.41
CA VAL A 73 -16.75 3.93 -7.25
C VAL A 73 -17.45 2.72 -6.62
N GLY A 74 -17.98 2.89 -5.42
CA GLY A 74 -18.88 1.91 -4.78
C GLY A 74 -18.28 1.04 -3.67
N GLN A 75 -17.02 1.23 -3.28
CA GLN A 75 -16.46 0.64 -2.05
C GLN A 75 -16.05 1.77 -1.10
N PRO A 76 -16.54 1.79 0.17
CA PRO A 76 -16.06 2.70 1.19
C PRO A 76 -14.70 2.20 1.70
N ASP A 77 -13.70 2.15 0.80
CA ASP A 77 -12.34 1.88 1.25
C ASP A 77 -11.88 3.08 2.06
N ALA A 78 -11.49 2.79 3.30
CA ALA A 78 -10.79 3.71 4.17
C ALA A 78 -9.63 4.35 3.39
N SER A 79 -9.70 5.66 3.14
CA SER A 79 -8.57 6.29 2.50
C SER A 79 -7.49 6.61 3.52
N LEU A 80 -6.30 6.09 3.25
CA LEU A 80 -5.09 6.40 3.99
C LEU A 80 -4.59 7.82 3.67
N TYR A 81 -5.02 8.42 2.56
CA TYR A 81 -4.55 9.71 2.08
C TYR A 81 -5.57 10.84 2.26
N ALA A 82 -5.06 12.00 2.60
CA ALA A 82 -5.79 13.26 2.59
C ALA A 82 -4.89 14.39 2.14
N ARG A 83 -5.46 15.56 1.86
CA ARG A 83 -4.71 16.79 1.61
C ARG A 83 -5.47 17.98 2.16
N ASP A 84 -4.76 19.08 2.39
CA ASP A 84 -5.36 20.40 2.48
C ASP A 84 -4.76 21.32 1.39
N PHE A 85 -4.78 22.64 1.59
CA PHE A 85 -4.21 23.55 0.59
C PHE A 85 -2.68 23.53 0.54
N ASP A 86 -2.02 23.06 1.59
CA ASP A 86 -0.57 23.18 1.80
C ASP A 86 0.13 21.81 1.84
N GLN A 87 -0.53 20.81 2.39
CA GLN A 87 0.08 19.52 2.71
C GLN A 87 -0.73 18.33 2.19
N VAL A 88 -0.02 17.24 1.95
CA VAL A 88 -0.58 15.90 1.76
C VAL A 88 -0.32 15.09 3.03
N TYR A 89 -1.26 14.24 3.39
CA TYR A 89 -1.20 13.39 4.58
C TYR A 89 -1.34 11.92 4.20
N PHE A 90 -0.58 11.06 4.87
CA PHE A 90 -0.74 9.61 4.89
C PHE A 90 -0.90 9.14 6.34
N ARG A 91 -2.02 8.48 6.63
CA ARG A 91 -2.38 7.99 7.98
C ARG A 91 -2.20 9.05 9.08
N GLY A 92 -2.70 10.25 8.84
CA GLY A 92 -2.63 11.38 9.78
C GLY A 92 -1.28 12.10 9.86
N LYS A 93 -0.24 11.64 9.15
CA LYS A 93 1.08 12.27 9.11
C LYS A 93 1.28 12.99 7.80
N SER A 94 1.89 14.18 7.80
CA SER A 94 2.22 14.89 6.57
C SER A 94 3.29 14.16 5.77
N ILE A 95 3.25 14.33 4.44
CA ILE A 95 4.24 13.84 3.49
C ILE A 95 5.08 15.04 3.06
N PRO A 96 6.29 15.24 3.63
CA PRO A 96 7.09 16.43 3.36
C PRO A 96 7.43 16.58 1.87
N GLY A 97 7.23 17.79 1.34
CA GLY A 97 7.57 18.13 -0.04
C GLY A 97 6.59 17.63 -1.12
N ALA A 98 5.55 16.89 -0.75
CA ALA A 98 4.48 16.49 -1.66
C ALA A 98 3.62 17.71 -2.05
N ASN A 99 3.37 17.87 -3.36
CA ASN A 99 2.52 18.94 -3.86
C ASN A 99 1.03 18.54 -3.78
N PRO A 100 0.22 19.17 -2.89
CA PRO A 100 -1.18 18.78 -2.67
C PRO A 100 -2.05 18.98 -3.90
N VAL A 101 -1.74 19.95 -4.76
CA VAL A 101 -2.54 20.27 -5.95
C VAL A 101 -2.46 19.13 -6.98
N HIS A 102 -1.28 18.51 -7.12
CA HIS A 102 -1.02 17.49 -8.12
C HIS A 102 -0.99 16.05 -7.58
N PHE A 103 -1.21 15.87 -6.27
CA PHE A 103 -1.12 14.55 -5.65
C PHE A 103 -2.18 13.56 -6.18
N GLN A 104 -1.72 12.36 -6.55
CA GLN A 104 -2.50 11.25 -7.07
C GLN A 104 -2.14 9.98 -6.32
N ILE A 105 -3.16 9.20 -5.97
CA ILE A 105 -2.99 7.88 -5.36
C ILE A 105 -2.78 6.85 -6.48
N LEU A 106 -1.68 6.10 -6.38
CA LEU A 106 -1.33 5.02 -7.30
C LEU A 106 -1.59 3.63 -6.70
N GLY A 107 -1.66 3.54 -5.37
CA GLY A 107 -1.92 2.31 -4.61
C GLY A 107 -2.15 2.61 -3.13
N PRO A 108 -2.30 1.58 -2.28
CA PRO A 108 -2.60 1.75 -0.85
C PRO A 108 -1.62 2.66 -0.13
N ASP A 109 -0.33 2.50 -0.38
CA ASP A 109 0.76 3.28 0.21
C ASP A 109 1.63 3.96 -0.85
N LEU A 110 1.16 4.05 -2.10
CA LEU A 110 1.91 4.64 -3.20
C LEU A 110 1.15 5.84 -3.77
N GLY A 111 1.81 6.99 -3.80
CA GLY A 111 1.27 8.21 -4.40
C GLY A 111 2.33 8.97 -5.17
N ARG A 112 1.90 9.91 -6.01
CA ARG A 112 2.81 10.80 -6.73
C ARG A 112 2.24 12.19 -6.84
N ASP A 113 3.11 13.18 -6.98
CA ASP A 113 2.75 14.49 -7.49
C ASP A 113 3.32 14.71 -8.91
N ASP A 114 3.45 15.96 -9.34
CA ASP A 114 3.96 16.32 -10.67
C ASP A 114 5.47 16.09 -10.87
N ARG A 115 6.22 15.85 -9.78
CA ARG A 115 7.68 15.70 -9.76
C ARG A 115 8.14 14.44 -9.01
N HIS A 116 7.47 14.10 -7.93
CA HIS A 116 7.92 13.13 -6.94
C HIS A 116 6.95 11.96 -6.82
N VAL A 117 7.49 10.81 -6.46
CA VAL A 117 6.74 9.62 -6.08
C VAL A 117 7.06 9.30 -4.63
N PHE A 118 6.03 8.95 -3.87
CA PHE A 118 6.11 8.71 -2.44
C PHE A 118 5.56 7.33 -2.10
N LYS A 119 6.25 6.63 -1.21
CA LYS A 119 5.75 5.44 -0.54
C LYS A 119 5.48 5.77 0.92
N ALA A 120 4.22 5.70 1.34
CA ALA A 120 3.73 6.22 2.60
C ALA A 120 4.15 7.69 2.80
N HIS A 121 5.17 7.94 3.62
CA HIS A 121 5.71 9.26 3.96
C HIS A 121 7.12 9.50 3.39
N HIS A 122 7.65 8.57 2.60
CA HIS A 122 9.01 8.64 2.07
C HIS A 122 9.01 8.98 0.58
N LEU A 123 9.89 9.89 0.18
CA LEU A 123 10.22 10.14 -1.23
C LEU A 123 10.97 8.93 -1.79
N ILE A 124 10.46 8.32 -2.86
CA ILE A 124 11.09 7.16 -3.52
C ILE A 124 11.70 7.51 -4.89
N SER A 125 11.16 8.52 -5.58
CA SER A 125 11.67 8.97 -6.88
C SER A 125 11.36 10.45 -7.09
N ALA A 126 12.30 11.17 -7.71
CA ALA A 126 12.11 12.55 -8.18
C ALA A 126 11.82 12.62 -9.69
N ASP A 127 11.35 11.51 -10.26
CA ASP A 127 11.00 11.37 -11.68
C ASP A 127 9.59 10.77 -11.86
N ALA A 128 8.60 11.43 -11.25
CA ALA A 128 7.20 10.99 -11.27
C ALA A 128 6.59 10.88 -12.68
N ARG A 129 7.14 11.61 -13.65
CA ARG A 129 6.67 11.61 -15.04
C ARG A 129 7.00 10.31 -15.76
N ASN A 130 8.13 9.69 -15.43
CA ASN A 130 8.55 8.42 -16.04
C ASN A 130 8.31 7.22 -15.13
N PHE A 131 7.81 7.43 -13.92
CA PHE A 131 7.52 6.35 -12.98
C PHE A 131 6.38 5.44 -13.47
N LYS A 132 6.61 4.13 -13.44
CA LYS A 132 5.70 3.08 -13.90
C LYS A 132 5.71 1.91 -12.93
N CYS A 133 4.54 1.46 -12.51
CA CYS A 133 4.36 0.16 -11.87
C CYS A 133 4.38 -0.92 -12.96
N LEU A 134 5.30 -1.87 -12.84
CA LEU A 134 5.47 -2.99 -13.77
C LEU A 134 4.74 -4.24 -13.25
N ASP A 135 4.67 -4.41 -11.93
CA ASP A 135 3.99 -5.49 -11.22
C ASP A 135 3.63 -5.00 -9.79
N GLU A 136 3.01 -5.85 -8.96
CA GLU A 136 2.58 -5.51 -7.59
C GLU A 136 3.69 -4.87 -6.74
N HIS A 137 4.88 -5.47 -6.76
CA HIS A 137 6.05 -5.01 -6.00
C HIS A 137 7.08 -4.30 -6.87
N LEU A 138 6.93 -4.30 -8.19
CA LEU A 138 7.98 -3.88 -9.12
C LEU A 138 7.59 -2.59 -9.81
N SER A 139 8.44 -1.57 -9.70
CA SER A 139 8.26 -0.30 -10.38
C SER A 139 9.58 0.24 -10.92
N LYS A 140 9.53 1.24 -11.79
CA LYS A 140 10.72 1.89 -12.33
C LYS A 140 10.45 3.34 -12.67
N ASP A 141 11.48 4.18 -12.59
CA ASP A 141 11.51 5.47 -13.28
C ASP A 141 12.48 5.41 -14.49
N SER A 142 12.97 6.55 -14.97
CA SER A 142 13.93 6.56 -16.08
C SER A 142 15.34 6.08 -15.72
N HIS A 143 15.70 6.06 -14.43
CA HIS A 143 17.03 5.73 -13.94
C HIS A 143 17.04 4.40 -13.18
N ARG A 144 16.08 4.18 -12.28
CA ARG A 144 16.07 3.14 -11.27
C ARG A 144 14.91 2.18 -11.41
N VAL A 145 15.14 0.97 -10.93
CA VAL A 145 14.12 -0.07 -10.77
C VAL A 145 14.01 -0.40 -9.30
N TYR A 146 12.78 -0.42 -8.81
CA TYR A 146 12.43 -0.58 -7.42
C TYR A 146 11.68 -1.90 -7.23
N PHE A 147 12.07 -2.66 -6.22
CA PHE A 147 11.27 -3.75 -5.69
C PHE A 147 10.85 -3.36 -4.27
N ASP A 148 9.55 -3.17 -4.07
CA ASP A 148 8.94 -2.52 -2.91
C ASP A 148 9.47 -1.10 -2.68
N ASP A 149 10.49 -0.96 -1.84
CA ASP A 149 11.15 0.28 -1.45
C ASP A 149 12.65 0.26 -1.77
N GLN A 150 13.16 -0.86 -2.30
CA GLN A 150 14.58 -1.07 -2.56
C GLN A 150 14.92 -0.86 -4.02
N VAL A 151 15.96 -0.08 -4.28
CA VAL A 151 16.56 0.01 -5.61
C VAL A 151 17.28 -1.30 -5.92
N ILE A 152 16.78 -2.05 -6.90
CA ILE A 152 17.38 -3.32 -7.35
C ILE A 152 18.27 -3.14 -8.58
N SER A 153 18.05 -2.10 -9.37
CA SER A 153 18.88 -1.75 -10.53
C SER A 153 18.95 -0.23 -10.71
N GLU A 154 20.16 0.26 -11.01
CA GLU A 154 20.44 1.65 -11.40
C GLU A 154 20.40 1.84 -12.93
N ASN A 155 19.95 0.82 -13.68
CA ASN A 155 19.95 0.80 -15.14
C ASN A 155 18.54 0.50 -15.67
N ALA A 156 17.56 1.33 -15.30
CA ALA A 156 16.18 1.18 -15.75
C ALA A 156 16.05 1.08 -17.27
N GLY A 157 16.87 1.81 -18.05
CA GLY A 157 16.85 1.75 -19.52
C GLY A 157 17.08 0.35 -20.12
N HIS A 158 17.83 -0.51 -19.43
CA HIS A 158 18.13 -1.87 -19.88
C HIS A 158 17.33 -2.95 -19.15
N PHE A 159 16.54 -2.57 -18.15
CA PHE A 159 15.72 -3.51 -17.39
C PHE A 159 14.51 -3.97 -18.21
N ARG A 160 14.52 -5.26 -18.59
CA ARG A 160 13.50 -5.89 -19.42
C ARG A 160 13.03 -7.23 -18.86
N TYR A 161 11.77 -7.54 -19.11
CA TYR A 161 11.20 -8.86 -18.87
C TYR A 161 11.84 -9.89 -19.80
N ILE A 162 12.11 -11.09 -19.29
CA ILE A 162 12.66 -12.21 -20.07
C ILE A 162 11.80 -13.46 -20.05
N GLY A 163 10.91 -13.61 -19.06
CA GLY A 163 10.03 -14.78 -19.00
C GLY A 163 9.29 -14.90 -17.70
N LYS A 164 8.35 -15.84 -17.65
CA LYS A 164 7.58 -16.18 -16.45
C LYS A 164 7.50 -17.69 -16.35
N TRP A 165 7.70 -18.21 -15.16
CA TRP A 165 7.51 -19.61 -14.85
C TRP A 165 6.73 -19.73 -13.55
N GLN A 166 5.62 -20.46 -13.60
CA GLN A 166 4.62 -20.48 -12.52
C GLN A 166 4.16 -19.05 -12.18
N LYS A 167 4.26 -18.63 -10.92
CA LYS A 167 3.93 -17.26 -10.48
C LYS A 167 5.13 -16.31 -10.50
N THR A 168 6.29 -16.77 -10.92
CA THR A 168 7.54 -16.01 -10.84
C THR A 168 7.86 -15.37 -12.19
N SER A 169 7.94 -14.03 -12.19
CA SER A 169 8.40 -13.25 -13.34
C SER A 169 9.91 -13.02 -13.25
N PHE A 170 10.58 -13.07 -14.39
CA PHE A 170 12.02 -12.93 -14.52
C PHE A 170 12.33 -11.70 -15.36
N TYR A 171 13.28 -10.91 -14.90
CA TYR A 171 13.76 -9.71 -15.57
C TYR A 171 15.27 -9.75 -15.69
N LYS A 172 15.85 -8.95 -16.57
CA LYS A 172 17.29 -8.71 -16.58
C LYS A 172 17.62 -7.27 -16.94
N ASP A 173 18.76 -6.80 -16.48
CA ASP A 173 19.45 -5.65 -17.05
C ASP A 173 20.75 -6.10 -17.74
N GLN A 174 21.66 -5.18 -18.04
CA GLN A 174 22.97 -5.47 -18.64
C GLN A 174 23.95 -6.19 -17.71
N SER A 175 23.60 -6.41 -16.44
CA SER A 175 24.52 -6.91 -15.42
C SER A 175 24.01 -8.15 -14.69
N LYS A 176 22.70 -8.26 -14.50
CA LYS A 176 22.08 -9.25 -13.61
C LYS A 176 20.74 -9.70 -14.14
N VAL A 177 20.36 -10.90 -13.72
CA VAL A 177 19.00 -11.43 -13.78
C VAL A 177 18.32 -11.17 -12.45
N PHE A 178 17.06 -10.75 -12.47
CA PHE A 178 16.29 -10.38 -11.28
C PHE A 178 15.07 -11.27 -11.09
N VAL A 179 14.89 -11.72 -9.85
CA VAL A 179 13.76 -12.54 -9.42
C VAL A 179 13.35 -12.12 -8.01
N ASN A 180 12.09 -11.72 -7.81
CA ASN A 180 11.54 -11.33 -6.50
C ASN A 180 12.49 -10.37 -5.72
N GLY A 181 12.93 -9.31 -6.40
CA GLY A 181 13.86 -8.31 -5.85
C GLY A 181 15.33 -8.74 -5.74
N LYS A 182 15.65 -10.02 -5.96
CA LYS A 182 17.03 -10.54 -5.88
C LYS A 182 17.73 -10.49 -7.23
N GLY A 183 18.94 -9.95 -7.27
CA GLY A 183 19.81 -9.96 -8.45
C GLY A 183 20.84 -11.09 -8.44
N TYR A 184 20.99 -11.77 -9.58
CA TYR A 184 21.90 -12.89 -9.81
C TYR A 184 22.85 -12.57 -10.97
N ARG A 185 24.15 -12.80 -10.77
CA ARG A 185 25.14 -12.76 -11.85
C ARG A 185 25.23 -14.13 -12.53
N VAL A 186 25.25 -14.09 -13.84
CA VAL A 186 25.34 -15.25 -14.74
C VAL A 186 26.64 -15.15 -15.55
N ALA A 187 27.00 -16.20 -16.29
CA ALA A 187 28.29 -16.25 -17.00
C ALA A 187 28.28 -15.31 -18.21
N ASP A 188 27.19 -15.30 -18.98
CA ASP A 188 26.99 -14.39 -20.10
C ASP A 188 25.57 -13.78 -20.07
N ILE A 189 25.46 -12.58 -19.51
CA ILE A 189 24.19 -11.86 -19.37
C ILE A 189 23.59 -11.45 -20.71
N ASP A 190 24.41 -11.24 -21.75
CA ASP A 190 23.94 -10.77 -23.05
C ASP A 190 23.13 -11.86 -23.74
N THR A 191 23.64 -13.10 -23.70
CA THR A 191 22.98 -14.27 -24.29
C THR A 191 22.07 -15.03 -23.33
N PHE A 192 22.04 -14.69 -22.04
CA PHE A 192 21.13 -15.29 -21.06
C PHE A 192 19.66 -15.06 -21.42
N ASP A 193 18.91 -16.14 -21.64
CA ASP A 193 17.48 -16.06 -21.98
C ASP A 193 16.66 -17.24 -21.43
N TYR A 194 15.34 -17.08 -21.40
CA TYR A 194 14.41 -18.10 -20.92
C TYR A 194 14.11 -19.16 -21.99
N ALA A 195 14.37 -20.42 -21.67
CA ALA A 195 14.16 -21.56 -22.57
C ALA A 195 12.88 -22.37 -22.26
N GLY A 196 12.08 -21.94 -21.27
CA GLY A 196 10.85 -22.62 -20.86
C GLY A 196 11.01 -23.52 -19.64
N ASN A 197 9.91 -23.80 -18.93
CA ASN A 197 9.86 -24.74 -17.80
C ASN A 197 10.90 -24.50 -16.68
N GLY A 198 11.24 -23.24 -16.42
CA GLY A 198 12.22 -22.86 -15.40
C GLY A 198 13.68 -23.08 -15.84
N ILE A 199 13.89 -23.37 -17.12
CA ILE A 199 15.21 -23.49 -17.74
C ILE A 199 15.57 -22.17 -18.42
N PHE A 200 16.83 -21.79 -18.27
CA PHE A 200 17.44 -20.63 -18.90
C PHE A 200 18.77 -21.05 -19.49
N THR A 201 19.23 -20.35 -20.51
CA THR A 201 20.49 -20.68 -21.19
C THR A 201 21.24 -19.41 -21.50
N ASP A 202 22.56 -19.48 -21.45
CA ASP A 202 23.42 -18.53 -22.14
C ASP A 202 24.31 -19.28 -23.14
N ARG A 203 25.28 -18.59 -23.76
CA ARG A 203 26.20 -19.17 -24.75
C ARG A 203 27.06 -20.32 -24.19
N TYR A 204 27.27 -20.36 -22.87
CA TYR A 204 28.21 -21.28 -22.25
C TYR A 204 27.51 -22.42 -21.51
N GLN A 205 26.31 -22.20 -20.96
CA GLN A 205 25.71 -23.14 -20.02
C GLN A 205 24.19 -23.05 -19.91
N VAL A 206 23.62 -24.08 -19.27
CA VAL A 206 22.19 -24.19 -18.96
C VAL A 206 22.00 -23.99 -17.47
N TYR A 207 20.99 -23.20 -17.13
CA TYR A 207 20.57 -22.90 -15.77
C TYR A 207 19.19 -23.48 -15.51
N LYS A 208 18.99 -24.03 -14.31
CA LYS A 208 17.67 -24.41 -13.81
C LYS A 208 17.33 -23.56 -12.60
N PHE A 209 16.14 -22.95 -12.61
CA PHE A 209 15.63 -22.20 -11.49
C PHE A 209 14.88 -23.12 -10.53
N HIS A 210 15.19 -23.03 -9.23
CA HIS A 210 14.63 -23.90 -8.19
C HIS A 210 13.75 -23.16 -7.15
N GLY A 211 13.33 -21.93 -7.46
CA GLY A 211 12.47 -21.10 -6.60
C GLY A 211 13.22 -20.01 -5.84
N ASP A 212 14.44 -20.29 -5.39
CA ASP A 212 15.27 -19.38 -4.61
C ASP A 212 16.57 -18.95 -5.32
N GLY A 213 16.85 -19.53 -6.49
CA GLY A 213 18.01 -19.19 -7.31
C GLY A 213 18.18 -20.09 -8.53
N PHE A 214 19.29 -19.87 -9.23
CA PHE A 214 19.66 -20.65 -10.42
C PHE A 214 20.79 -21.62 -10.09
N GLN A 215 20.68 -22.84 -10.59
CA GLN A 215 21.74 -23.85 -10.57
C GLN A 215 22.26 -24.06 -11.98
N SER A 216 23.58 -23.98 -12.17
CA SER A 216 24.23 -24.25 -13.45
C SER A 216 24.58 -25.73 -13.59
N ASN A 217 24.48 -26.25 -14.82
CA ASN A 217 25.02 -27.57 -15.18
C ASN A 217 26.56 -27.60 -15.32
N SER A 218 27.22 -26.45 -15.47
CA SER A 218 28.69 -26.35 -15.64
C SER A 218 29.48 -26.40 -14.33
N GLY A 219 28.80 -26.41 -13.18
CA GLY A 219 29.43 -26.31 -11.86
C GLY A 219 29.95 -24.91 -11.49
N GLN A 220 29.89 -23.94 -12.42
CA GLN A 220 30.21 -22.53 -12.12
C GLN A 220 29.16 -21.92 -11.17
N PRO A 221 29.58 -21.18 -10.12
CA PRO A 221 28.63 -20.59 -9.18
C PRO A 221 27.76 -19.52 -9.85
N VAL A 222 26.46 -19.55 -9.58
CA VAL A 222 25.60 -18.39 -9.79
C VAL A 222 25.72 -17.52 -8.54
N PHE A 223 26.30 -16.34 -8.69
CA PHE A 223 26.49 -15.45 -7.55
C PHE A 223 25.24 -14.59 -7.35
N ARG A 224 24.62 -14.70 -6.17
CA ARG A 224 23.71 -13.66 -5.70
C ARG A 224 24.53 -12.42 -5.37
N ALA A 225 24.10 -11.24 -5.83
CA ALA A 225 24.68 -10.01 -5.30
C ALA A 225 24.32 -9.91 -3.80
N MET A 226 25.32 -9.94 -2.91
CA MET A 226 25.13 -9.49 -1.53
C MET A 226 24.77 -8.00 -1.62
N MET A 227 23.52 -7.64 -1.31
CA MET A 227 23.08 -6.25 -1.31
C MET A 227 23.97 -5.46 -0.36
N GLN A 228 24.76 -4.53 -0.89
CA GLN A 228 25.39 -3.50 -0.07
C GLN A 228 24.29 -2.54 0.35
N PHE A 229 23.88 -2.64 1.61
CA PHE A 229 22.93 -1.75 2.23
C PHE A 229 23.57 -0.37 2.37
N GLN A 230 23.04 0.62 1.66
CA GLN A 230 22.97 1.97 2.19
C GLN A 230 21.50 2.38 2.16
N PRO A 231 20.83 2.53 3.32
CA PRO A 231 19.56 3.21 3.32
C PRO A 231 19.83 4.65 2.89
N VAL A 232 19.16 5.08 1.81
CA VAL A 232 19.13 6.48 1.41
C VAL A 232 18.16 7.19 2.36
N PHE A 233 18.63 7.50 3.56
CA PHE A 233 18.01 8.49 4.43
C PHE A 233 18.98 9.67 4.52
N GLY A 234 18.73 10.66 3.65
CA GLY A 234 19.25 12.02 3.74
C GLY A 234 18.08 12.98 3.65
#